data_AF-A0A1B9NF58-F1
#
_entry.id   AF-A0A1B9NF58-F1
#
_cell.length_a   1.000
_cell.length_b   1.000
_cell.length_c   1.000
_cell.angle_alpha   90.00
_cell.angle_beta   90.00
_cell.angle_gamma   90.00
#
_symmetry.space_group_name_H-M   'P 1'
#
loop_
_entity.id
_entity.type
_entity.pdbx_description
1 polymer ?
#
loop_
_entity_poly.entity_id
_entity_poly.type
_entity_poly.pdbx_seq_one_letter_code
_entity_poly.pdbx_strand_id
1 'polypeptide(L)'
;MVHRRKARPADPRRSDAVRFVWAVVAFVLAAGLIGLGIAQRTVWLGPDERTVSIDVEEQTPFVLLEDDVFAALPEALDGESGTLDVAGEGTLFASYGRAHDMEAWLSDQTYTRVSVSDDATEGVAIESETVDAEVAPAEGEEPAVRNPAGSDLWLEEFTGDGSLQERFRFPEGSDMAVLLATDGAAPAPSDITLTWPIDNSTPYAPWLMAGGAALLLVGLLLYISGILHSRRARGPRRKGLPVPRTEPIDLAKDGGAIEGGEQKGVISSGTPTRRSIGPKRRSLIAVPAIGLSVALLAGCTGEAFPEPSPTPTETVIAPENQQAPALTDAQAARIVADVSATVAAADEAADENVAQERLDGLALQMRSVNYRIRGQFGDYAPLPKIPASPIEVLLPQAFDEWPRTALVVVSDEADPAVPPTILTMTQADPWAKYKVSYIASLEPSAEIPDLAPSYQGSALVPPDSSFLQMAPADVAAAYADVLGHGDESEFAAAFQAEGDTFRTEVKRVRDETAAKFTADDVAGEITFGQDPADSEPIALATLHNGAIVAVGVTRFEKVTATNELGVVRNNGDPALEALTGETETAGSFVRTDTSPLFFYVPAQGSDEKIRLLGWSSAVTDGVIEEPQ
;
A
#
# COMPACT_ATOMS: atom_id res chain seq x y z
N MET A 1 82.25 36.63 34.34
CA MET A 1 82.93 36.30 33.06
C MET A 1 81.95 35.57 32.17
N VAL A 2 81.53 36.23 31.09
CA VAL A 2 80.49 35.80 30.15
C VAL A 2 81.19 35.07 28.99
N HIS A 3 80.80 33.83 28.69
CA HIS A 3 81.18 33.14 27.46
C HIS A 3 79.96 33.00 26.55
N ARG A 4 79.75 34.04 25.73
CA ARG A 4 78.83 34.03 24.60
C ARG A 4 79.36 33.04 23.55
N ARG A 5 78.74 31.86 23.44
CA ARG A 5 78.94 30.96 22.29
C ARG A 5 78.45 31.66 21.03
N LYS A 6 79.34 31.87 20.05
CA LYS A 6 78.99 32.33 18.69
C LYS A 6 78.11 31.27 18.02
N ALA A 7 76.87 31.61 17.69
CA ALA A 7 76.06 30.83 16.76
C ALA A 7 76.72 30.89 15.37
N ARG A 8 76.94 29.71 14.76
CA ARG A 8 77.36 29.59 13.36
C ARG A 8 76.27 30.20 12.46
N PRO A 9 76.61 30.99 11.43
CA PRO A 9 75.62 31.40 10.44
C PRO A 9 75.11 30.16 9.70
N ALA A 10 73.79 29.98 9.67
CA ALA A 10 73.15 28.95 8.84
C ALA A 10 73.44 29.25 7.38
N ASP A 11 74.02 28.28 6.67
CA ASP A 11 74.28 28.37 5.24
C ASP A 11 72.92 28.45 4.49
N PRO A 12 72.62 29.53 3.75
CA PRO A 12 71.36 29.67 3.00
C PRO A 12 71.18 28.57 1.95
N ARG A 13 72.25 27.87 1.54
CA ARG A 13 72.13 26.71 0.64
C ARG A 13 71.48 25.49 1.31
N ARG A 14 71.58 25.37 2.64
CA ARG A 14 70.96 24.26 3.39
C ARG A 14 69.44 24.45 3.52
N SER A 15 68.95 25.68 3.68
CA SER A 15 67.50 25.94 3.78
C SER A 15 66.75 25.71 2.47
N ASP A 16 67.40 25.99 1.34
CA ASP A 16 66.81 25.76 0.02
C ASP A 16 66.71 24.27 -0.30
N ALA A 17 67.76 23.50 -0.01
CA ALA A 17 67.74 22.05 -0.16
C ALA A 17 66.64 21.39 0.69
N VAL A 18 66.44 21.86 1.92
CA VAL A 18 65.41 21.35 2.83
C VAL A 18 63.99 21.60 2.28
N ARG A 19 63.72 22.77 1.69
CA ARG A 19 62.40 23.08 1.10
C ARG A 19 62.07 22.24 -0.13
N PHE A 20 63.06 21.97 -0.98
CA PHE A 20 62.86 21.07 -2.13
C PHE A 20 62.65 19.62 -1.69
N VAL A 21 63.38 19.14 -0.67
CA VAL A 21 63.17 17.80 -0.11
C VAL A 21 61.77 17.66 0.48
N TRP A 22 61.30 18.63 1.26
CA TRP A 22 59.94 18.62 1.80
C TRP A 22 58.86 18.74 0.72
N ALA A 23 59.10 19.50 -0.36
CA ALA A 23 58.17 19.55 -1.49
C ALA A 23 58.06 18.19 -2.19
N VAL A 24 59.18 17.49 -2.40
CA VAL A 24 59.18 16.14 -2.97
C VAL A 24 58.44 15.15 -2.06
N VAL A 25 58.69 15.19 -0.75
CA VAL A 25 57.97 14.36 0.23
C VAL A 25 56.47 14.65 0.21
N ALA A 26 56.06 15.92 0.17
CA ALA A 26 54.66 16.31 0.09
C ALA A 26 53.98 15.81 -1.20
N PHE A 27 54.65 15.87 -2.35
CA PHE A 27 54.12 15.32 -3.60
C PHE A 27 53.98 13.80 -3.58
N VAL A 28 54.93 13.08 -3.00
CA VAL A 28 54.85 11.62 -2.87
C VAL A 28 53.71 11.22 -1.94
N LEU A 29 53.53 11.91 -0.81
CA LEU A 29 52.41 11.66 0.11
C LEU A 29 51.06 12.04 -0.52
N ALA A 30 50.99 13.15 -1.24
CA ALA A 30 49.79 13.55 -1.97
C ALA A 30 49.40 12.52 -3.03
N ALA A 31 50.36 12.05 -3.84
CA ALA A 31 50.13 11.00 -4.82
C ALA A 31 49.69 9.69 -4.15
N GLY A 32 50.28 9.35 -3.00
CA GLY A 32 49.88 8.18 -2.21
C GLY A 32 48.44 8.27 -1.70
N LEU A 33 48.02 9.40 -1.13
CA LEU A 33 46.67 9.59 -0.59
C LEU A 33 45.60 9.68 -1.68
N ILE A 34 45.87 10.41 -2.76
CA ILE A 34 44.96 10.47 -3.92
C ILE A 34 44.87 9.09 -4.56
N GLY A 35 46.01 8.41 -4.75
CA GLY A 35 46.05 7.04 -5.26
C GLY A 35 45.26 6.07 -4.39
N LEU A 36 45.36 6.19 -3.06
CA LEU A 36 44.61 5.37 -2.10
C LEU A 36 43.10 5.65 -2.15
N GLY A 37 42.70 6.92 -2.23
CA GLY A 37 41.29 7.30 -2.35
C GLY A 37 40.66 6.86 -3.68
N ILE A 38 41.41 6.94 -4.79
CA ILE A 38 40.97 6.41 -6.09
C ILE A 38 40.90 4.88 -6.04
N ALA A 39 41.90 4.22 -5.45
CA ALA A 39 41.93 2.76 -5.32
C ALA A 39 40.72 2.25 -4.52
N GLN A 40 40.33 2.92 -3.44
CA GLN A 40 39.12 2.59 -2.67
C GLN A 40 37.84 2.63 -3.51
N ARG A 41 37.75 3.56 -4.48
CA ARG A 41 36.57 3.71 -5.35
C ARG A 41 36.63 2.94 -6.66
N THR A 42 37.70 2.21 -6.94
CA THR A 42 37.89 1.56 -8.24
C THR A 42 38.37 0.12 -8.13
N VAL A 43 39.45 -0.12 -7.39
CA VAL A 43 40.07 -1.44 -7.27
C VAL A 43 39.56 -2.20 -6.04
N TRP A 44 39.14 -1.48 -5.00
CA TRP A 44 38.62 -2.05 -3.75
C TRP A 44 37.16 -1.71 -3.49
N LEU A 45 36.44 -1.21 -4.50
CA LEU A 45 35.00 -1.05 -4.36
C LEU A 45 34.39 -2.46 -4.39
N GLY A 46 33.73 -2.85 -3.30
CA GLY A 46 32.95 -4.09 -3.24
C GLY A 46 31.77 -4.04 -4.21
N PRO A 47 31.08 -5.16 -4.42
CA PRO A 47 29.82 -5.17 -5.16
C PRO A 47 28.80 -4.23 -4.46
N ASP A 48 27.97 -3.56 -5.25
CA ASP A 48 26.80 -2.78 -4.79
C ASP A 48 25.57 -3.64 -4.55
N GLU A 49 25.56 -4.87 -5.06
CA GLU A 49 24.46 -5.81 -4.87
C GLU A 49 24.96 -7.24 -4.65
N ARG A 50 24.14 -8.04 -3.98
CA ARG A 50 24.35 -9.47 -3.80
C ARG A 50 23.12 -10.20 -4.27
N THR A 51 23.31 -11.11 -5.21
CA THR A 51 22.26 -12.01 -5.71
C THR A 51 22.47 -13.40 -5.15
N VAL A 52 21.39 -14.01 -4.67
CA VAL A 52 21.30 -15.41 -4.25
C VAL A 52 20.27 -16.10 -5.14
N SER A 53 20.63 -17.21 -5.75
CA SER A 53 19.69 -18.09 -6.45
C SER A 53 19.08 -19.06 -5.47
N ILE A 54 17.77 -19.29 -5.57
CA ILE A 54 17.05 -20.27 -4.77
C ILE A 54 16.94 -21.54 -5.60
N ASP A 55 17.56 -22.62 -5.13
CA ASP A 55 17.50 -23.92 -5.77
C ASP A 55 16.25 -24.68 -5.30
N VAL A 56 15.30 -24.88 -6.22
CA VAL A 56 14.10 -25.71 -6.00
C VAL A 56 14.30 -27.05 -6.71
N GLU A 57 14.54 -28.11 -5.94
CA GLU A 57 14.87 -29.43 -6.50
C GLU A 57 13.63 -30.18 -7.05
N GLU A 58 12.48 -30.02 -6.39
CA GLU A 58 11.23 -30.68 -6.76
C GLU A 58 10.29 -29.76 -7.53
N GLN A 59 9.72 -30.26 -8.62
CA GLN A 59 8.81 -29.49 -9.48
C GLN A 59 7.38 -29.55 -8.93
N THR A 60 7.11 -28.77 -7.88
CA THR A 60 5.75 -28.57 -7.35
C THR A 60 5.03 -27.43 -8.09
N PRO A 61 3.68 -27.42 -8.15
CA PRO A 61 2.93 -26.33 -8.80
C PRO A 61 3.04 -24.97 -8.08
N PHE A 62 3.43 -24.98 -6.81
CA PHE A 62 3.54 -23.80 -5.95
C PHE A 62 4.89 -23.76 -5.22
N VAL A 63 5.42 -22.55 -5.04
CA VAL A 63 6.56 -22.24 -4.17
C VAL A 63 6.15 -21.16 -3.18
N LEU A 64 6.32 -21.41 -1.88
CA LEU A 64 6.04 -20.50 -0.79
C LEU A 64 7.36 -20.00 -0.19
N LEU A 65 7.63 -18.70 -0.30
CA LEU A 65 8.80 -18.03 0.25
C LEU A 65 8.40 -17.35 1.57
N GLU A 66 9.03 -17.73 2.67
CA GLU A 66 8.83 -17.09 3.97
C GLU A 66 9.46 -15.68 4.01
N ASP A 67 9.00 -14.84 4.95
CA ASP A 67 9.46 -13.44 5.08
C ASP A 67 10.96 -13.36 5.43
N ASP A 68 11.44 -14.30 6.24
CA ASP A 68 12.81 -14.41 6.70
C ASP A 68 13.81 -14.47 5.53
N VAL A 69 13.44 -15.12 4.43
CA VAL A 69 14.24 -15.24 3.21
C VAL A 69 14.59 -13.85 2.66
N PHE A 70 13.65 -12.89 2.71
CA PHE A 70 13.87 -11.52 2.21
C PHE A 70 14.74 -10.67 3.13
N ALA A 71 14.83 -11.04 4.41
CA ALA A 71 15.67 -10.41 5.42
C ALA A 71 16.97 -11.20 5.69
N ALA A 72 17.20 -12.30 4.97
CA ALA A 72 18.24 -13.28 5.27
C ALA A 72 19.67 -12.75 5.16
N LEU A 73 19.90 -11.62 4.49
CA LEU A 73 21.24 -11.03 4.29
C LEU A 73 21.51 -9.91 5.31
N PRO A 74 22.32 -10.14 6.37
CA PRO A 74 22.62 -9.12 7.38
C PRO A 74 23.50 -7.98 6.87
N GLU A 75 24.17 -8.16 5.72
CA GLU A 75 25.02 -7.16 5.07
C GLU A 75 24.23 -6.22 4.13
N ALA A 76 22.93 -6.47 3.94
CA ALA A 76 22.06 -5.58 3.18
C ALA A 76 21.99 -4.20 3.85
N LEU A 77 21.69 -3.17 3.06
CA LEU A 77 21.46 -1.82 3.58
C LEU A 77 20.33 -1.82 4.63
N ASP A 78 20.53 -1.10 5.74
CA ASP A 78 19.53 -0.99 6.81
C ASP A 78 18.17 -0.54 6.25
N GLY A 79 17.13 -1.33 6.50
CA GLY A 79 15.77 -1.06 6.03
C GLY A 79 15.50 -1.42 4.56
N GLU A 80 16.47 -2.02 3.86
CA GLU A 80 16.31 -2.53 2.50
C GLU A 80 16.08 -4.04 2.49
N SER A 81 14.98 -4.46 1.88
CA SER A 81 14.65 -5.87 1.60
C SER A 81 15.15 -6.32 0.23
N GLY A 82 15.26 -7.64 0.06
CA GLY A 82 15.60 -8.26 -1.22
C GLY A 82 14.54 -8.00 -2.30
N THR A 83 15.00 -7.73 -3.52
CA THR A 83 14.15 -7.72 -4.72
C THR A 83 14.05 -9.15 -5.25
N LEU A 84 12.82 -9.61 -5.47
CA LEU A 84 12.54 -10.91 -6.07
C LEU A 84 12.55 -10.79 -7.59
N ASP A 85 13.33 -11.63 -8.24
CA ASP A 85 13.44 -11.76 -9.68
C ASP A 85 13.15 -13.21 -10.07
N VAL A 86 12.02 -13.42 -10.75
CA VAL A 86 11.54 -14.73 -11.20
C VAL A 86 11.52 -14.78 -12.72
N ALA A 87 12.08 -15.84 -13.30
CA ALA A 87 12.00 -16.12 -14.73
C ALA A 87 11.38 -17.50 -14.98
N GLY A 88 10.58 -17.60 -16.04
CA GLY A 88 9.89 -18.84 -16.37
C GLY A 88 9.18 -18.80 -17.71
N GLU A 89 8.56 -19.92 -18.09
CA GLU A 89 7.71 -19.97 -19.30
C GLU A 89 6.26 -19.61 -18.94
N GLY A 90 5.60 -18.84 -19.81
CA GLY A 90 4.19 -18.47 -19.65
C GLY A 90 3.96 -17.26 -18.76
N THR A 91 2.74 -17.14 -18.25
CA THR A 91 2.34 -16.09 -17.32
C THR A 91 2.67 -16.54 -15.90
N LEU A 92 3.57 -15.81 -15.25
CA LEU A 92 4.01 -16.00 -13.88
C LEU A 92 3.05 -15.25 -12.95
N PHE A 93 2.80 -15.83 -11.78
CA PHE A 93 1.99 -15.25 -10.72
C PHE A 93 2.81 -15.17 -9.44
N ALA A 94 2.76 -14.01 -8.77
CA ALA A 94 3.18 -13.86 -7.40
C ALA A 94 2.08 -13.18 -6.58
N SER A 95 1.98 -13.52 -5.30
CA SER A 95 1.15 -12.79 -4.34
C SER A 95 1.83 -12.78 -2.99
N TYR A 96 1.47 -11.83 -2.13
CA TYR A 96 1.90 -11.86 -0.73
C TYR A 96 0.70 -11.74 0.21
N GLY A 97 0.87 -12.32 1.39
CA GLY A 97 -0.18 -12.47 2.38
C GLY A 97 0.37 -13.06 3.68
N ARG A 98 -0.51 -13.33 4.63
CA ARG A 98 -0.11 -13.99 5.88
C ARG A 98 0.28 -15.42 5.58
N ALA A 99 1.39 -15.89 6.16
CA ALA A 99 1.87 -17.26 5.97
C ALA A 99 0.77 -18.28 6.32
N HIS A 100 0.10 -18.10 7.47
CA HIS A 100 -1.02 -18.95 7.89
C HIS A 100 -2.16 -19.04 6.85
N ASP A 101 -2.51 -17.91 6.20
CA ASP A 101 -3.57 -17.88 5.20
C ASP A 101 -3.15 -18.56 3.89
N MET A 102 -1.87 -18.40 3.51
CA MET A 102 -1.30 -19.08 2.35
C MET A 102 -1.20 -20.59 2.55
N GLU A 103 -0.75 -21.03 3.72
CA GLU A 103 -0.67 -22.44 4.08
C GLU A 103 -2.06 -23.09 4.10
N ALA A 104 -3.05 -22.41 4.67
CA ALA A 104 -4.43 -22.90 4.66
C ALA A 104 -5.00 -23.00 3.23
N TRP A 105 -4.68 -22.04 2.35
CA TRP A 105 -5.06 -22.10 0.93
C TRP A 105 -4.35 -23.25 0.20
N LEU A 106 -3.10 -23.55 0.57
CA LEU A 106 -2.31 -24.66 0.02
C LEU A 106 -2.60 -26.02 0.69
N SER A 107 -3.52 -26.09 1.66
CA SER A 107 -3.72 -27.30 2.47
C SER A 107 -4.12 -28.56 1.68
N ASP A 108 -4.67 -28.41 0.47
CA ASP A 108 -5.00 -29.51 -0.44
C ASP A 108 -3.98 -29.70 -1.60
N GLN A 109 -2.85 -28.98 -1.56
CA GLN A 109 -1.80 -28.98 -2.58
C GLN A 109 -0.45 -29.41 -2.01
N THR A 110 0.37 -30.05 -2.83
CA THR A 110 1.80 -30.22 -2.55
C THR A 110 2.54 -28.97 -3.03
N TYR A 111 3.38 -28.39 -2.19
CA TYR A 111 4.13 -27.16 -2.50
C TYR A 111 5.56 -27.23 -1.95
N THR A 112 6.44 -26.39 -2.48
CA THR A 112 7.79 -26.22 -1.95
C THR A 112 7.79 -25.01 -1.00
N ARG A 113 8.13 -25.22 0.27
CA ARG A 113 8.41 -24.14 1.22
C ARG A 113 9.89 -23.78 1.14
N VAL A 114 10.19 -22.49 1.18
CA VAL A 114 11.55 -21.94 1.17
C VAL A 114 11.70 -20.99 2.36
N SER A 115 12.67 -21.28 3.21
CA SER A 115 12.96 -20.56 4.46
C SER A 115 14.46 -20.46 4.72
N VAL A 116 14.86 -19.69 5.73
CA VAL A 116 16.27 -19.59 6.15
C VAL A 116 16.65 -20.78 7.05
N SER A 117 17.79 -21.41 6.77
CA SER A 117 18.32 -22.52 7.55
C SER A 117 18.71 -22.12 8.97
N ASP A 118 18.23 -22.86 9.97
CA ASP A 118 18.63 -22.73 11.38
C ASP A 118 20.12 -23.06 11.63
N ASP A 119 20.76 -23.81 10.72
CA ASP A 119 22.16 -24.25 10.83
C ASP A 119 23.16 -23.25 10.21
N ALA A 120 22.69 -22.06 9.80
CA ALA A 120 23.51 -21.01 9.19
C ALA A 120 24.58 -20.47 10.17
N THR A 121 25.80 -21.02 10.07
CA THR A 121 26.91 -20.68 10.98
C THR A 121 27.81 -19.57 10.45
N GLU A 122 27.69 -19.18 9.17
CA GLU A 122 28.30 -17.99 8.52
C GLU A 122 27.74 -17.84 7.09
N GLY A 123 26.88 -16.83 6.82
CA GLY A 123 26.32 -16.51 5.49
C GLY A 123 24.81 -16.75 5.34
N VAL A 124 24.26 -16.44 4.15
CA VAL A 124 22.85 -16.71 3.78
C VAL A 124 22.73 -18.18 3.37
N ALA A 125 22.02 -18.98 4.15
CA ALA A 125 21.67 -20.36 3.81
C ALA A 125 20.15 -20.45 3.69
N ILE A 126 19.68 -20.67 2.47
CA ILE A 126 18.27 -20.87 2.14
C ILE A 126 18.06 -22.36 1.91
N GLU A 127 17.04 -22.93 2.54
CA GLU A 127 16.64 -24.33 2.35
C GLU A 127 15.28 -24.39 1.67
N SER A 128 15.05 -25.48 0.94
CA SER A 128 13.77 -25.79 0.33
C SER A 128 13.28 -27.15 0.83
N GLU A 129 12.02 -27.23 1.24
CA GLU A 129 11.35 -28.44 1.71
C GLU A 129 10.05 -28.63 0.95
N THR A 130 9.80 -29.85 0.48
CA THR A 130 8.49 -30.20 -0.09
C THR A 130 7.52 -30.52 1.03
N VAL A 131 6.39 -29.82 1.03
CA VAL A 131 5.27 -30.02 1.94
C VAL A 131 4.17 -30.78 1.20
N ASP A 132 3.85 -31.98 1.70
CA ASP A 132 2.74 -32.78 1.20
C ASP A 132 1.39 -32.15 1.56
N ALA A 133 0.37 -32.37 0.72
CA ALA A 133 -0.99 -31.92 0.99
C ALA A 133 -1.52 -32.53 2.30
N GLU A 134 -2.03 -31.67 3.19
CA GLU A 134 -2.62 -32.09 4.47
C GLU A 134 -4.02 -32.70 4.26
N VAL A 135 -4.80 -32.11 3.36
CA VAL A 135 -6.14 -32.54 3.00
C VAL A 135 -6.07 -33.46 1.79
N ALA A 136 -6.28 -34.76 2.02
CA ALA A 136 -6.34 -35.74 0.94
C ALA A 136 -7.64 -35.56 0.10
N PRO A 137 -7.58 -35.75 -1.22
CA PRO A 137 -8.77 -35.78 -2.06
C PRO A 137 -9.71 -36.92 -1.63
N ALA A 138 -11.01 -36.76 -1.90
CA ALA A 138 -11.98 -37.81 -1.63
C ALA A 138 -11.60 -39.11 -2.35
N GLU A 139 -11.96 -40.26 -1.76
CA GLU A 139 -11.53 -41.57 -2.25
C GLU A 139 -11.97 -41.79 -3.72
N GLY A 140 -11.00 -41.77 -4.65
CA GLY A 140 -11.23 -41.93 -6.08
C GLY A 140 -11.25 -40.64 -6.91
N GLU A 141 -11.00 -39.48 -6.30
CA GLU A 141 -10.87 -38.18 -6.98
C GLU A 141 -9.40 -37.77 -7.15
N GLU A 142 -9.09 -37.09 -8.25
CA GLU A 142 -7.78 -36.47 -8.46
C GLU A 142 -7.67 -35.18 -7.62
N PRO A 143 -6.46 -34.76 -7.21
CA PRO A 143 -6.28 -33.51 -6.50
C PRO A 143 -6.84 -32.34 -7.31
N ALA A 144 -7.56 -31.44 -6.64
CA ALA A 144 -8.14 -30.27 -7.28
C ALA A 144 -7.03 -29.37 -7.81
N VAL A 145 -7.08 -28.98 -9.08
CA VAL A 145 -6.19 -27.95 -9.63
C VAL A 145 -6.66 -26.58 -9.15
N ARG A 146 -5.84 -25.86 -8.39
CA ARG A 146 -6.17 -24.56 -7.79
C ARG A 146 -5.44 -23.43 -8.50
N ASN A 147 -6.16 -22.52 -9.15
CA ASN A 147 -5.56 -21.29 -9.64
C ASN A 147 -5.50 -20.26 -8.49
N PRO A 148 -4.33 -19.73 -8.11
CA PRO A 148 -4.22 -18.76 -7.03
C PRO A 148 -4.74 -17.36 -7.41
N ALA A 149 -4.90 -17.04 -8.69
CA ALA A 149 -5.33 -15.71 -9.11
C ALA A 149 -6.75 -15.36 -8.64
N GLY A 150 -6.93 -14.13 -8.15
CA GLY A 150 -8.22 -13.60 -7.71
C GLY A 150 -8.71 -14.11 -6.35
N SER A 151 -7.80 -14.54 -5.48
CA SER A 151 -8.13 -14.90 -4.10
C SER A 151 -8.34 -13.65 -3.25
N ASP A 152 -9.28 -13.72 -2.31
CA ASP A 152 -9.49 -12.63 -1.36
C ASP A 152 -8.46 -12.67 -0.20
N LEU A 153 -7.74 -13.80 -0.03
CA LEU A 153 -6.70 -13.95 1.02
C LEU A 153 -5.44 -13.14 0.74
N TRP A 154 -5.14 -12.86 -0.53
CA TRP A 154 -3.95 -12.12 -0.91
C TRP A 154 -4.09 -10.64 -0.54
N LEU A 155 -3.02 -10.03 -0.04
CA LEU A 155 -2.97 -8.58 0.12
C LEU A 155 -2.86 -7.90 -1.25
N GLU A 156 -2.02 -8.47 -2.11
CA GLU A 156 -1.79 -8.00 -3.47
C GLU A 156 -1.35 -9.16 -4.37
N GLU A 157 -1.63 -9.02 -5.66
CA GLU A 157 -1.33 -10.00 -6.71
C GLU A 157 -0.53 -9.32 -7.82
N PHE A 158 0.43 -10.07 -8.36
CA PHE A 158 1.32 -9.63 -9.43
C PHE A 158 1.37 -10.70 -10.51
N THR A 159 1.34 -10.25 -11.77
CA THR A 159 1.42 -11.14 -12.93
C THR A 159 2.43 -10.60 -13.92
N GLY A 160 3.26 -11.49 -14.48
CA GLY A 160 4.27 -11.11 -15.48
C GLY A 160 4.45 -12.18 -16.54
N ASP A 161 4.58 -11.80 -17.81
CA ASP A 161 4.82 -12.75 -18.90
C ASP A 161 6.32 -13.00 -19.08
N GLY A 162 6.76 -14.23 -18.79
CA GLY A 162 8.15 -14.70 -18.94
C GLY A 162 9.13 -14.23 -17.87
N SER A 163 8.87 -13.09 -17.22
CA SER A 163 9.65 -12.60 -16.08
C SER A 163 8.81 -11.73 -15.16
N LEU A 164 9.07 -11.80 -13.85
CA LEU A 164 8.42 -10.99 -12.82
C LEU A 164 9.48 -10.46 -11.85
N GLN A 165 9.48 -9.14 -11.62
CA GLN A 165 10.40 -8.49 -10.70
C GLN A 165 9.59 -7.67 -9.71
N GLU A 166 9.62 -8.04 -8.44
CA GLU A 166 8.87 -7.36 -7.38
C GLU A 166 9.70 -7.17 -6.12
N ARG A 167 9.42 -6.09 -5.40
CA ARG A 167 10.12 -5.78 -4.15
C ARG A 167 9.16 -5.83 -2.97
N PHE A 168 9.33 -6.86 -2.14
CA PHE A 168 8.53 -7.05 -0.94
C PHE A 168 9.21 -6.43 0.27
N ARG A 169 8.47 -5.72 1.12
CA ARG A 169 8.95 -5.17 2.38
C ARG A 169 8.05 -5.64 3.51
N PHE A 170 8.60 -6.48 4.37
CA PHE A 170 7.90 -7.02 5.52
C PHE A 170 8.42 -6.34 6.80
N PRO A 171 7.52 -5.93 7.72
CA PRO A 171 7.94 -5.51 9.06
C PRO A 171 8.68 -6.65 9.77
N GLU A 172 9.67 -6.34 10.60
CA GLU A 172 10.35 -7.37 11.40
C GLU A 172 9.35 -8.12 12.30
N GLY A 173 9.37 -9.45 12.23
CA GLY A 173 8.48 -10.32 13.01
C GLY A 173 7.04 -10.36 12.48
N SER A 174 6.82 -10.04 11.21
CA SER A 174 5.52 -10.27 10.56
C SER A 174 5.44 -11.68 9.99
N ASP A 175 4.40 -12.45 10.32
CA ASP A 175 4.16 -13.79 9.75
C ASP A 175 3.63 -13.70 8.30
N MET A 176 4.44 -13.18 7.38
CA MET A 176 4.11 -12.96 5.98
C MET A 176 4.83 -13.97 5.08
N ALA A 177 4.26 -14.24 3.91
CA ALA A 177 4.90 -15.07 2.90
C ALA A 177 4.56 -14.58 1.49
N VAL A 178 5.36 -15.03 0.51
CA VAL A 178 5.15 -14.80 -0.91
C VAL A 178 4.87 -16.15 -1.59
N LEU A 179 3.74 -16.23 -2.28
CA LEU A 179 3.35 -17.39 -3.07
C LEU A 179 3.70 -17.16 -4.54
N LEU A 180 4.43 -18.10 -5.13
CA LEU A 180 4.77 -18.15 -6.55
C LEU A 180 4.08 -19.32 -7.25
N ALA A 181 3.52 -19.05 -8.42
CA ALA A 181 2.83 -20.04 -9.23
C ALA A 181 2.80 -19.64 -10.72
N THR A 182 2.22 -20.51 -11.55
CA THR A 182 1.82 -20.19 -12.92
C THR A 182 0.30 -20.25 -13.05
N ASP A 183 -0.26 -21.36 -13.50
CA ASP A 183 -1.71 -21.61 -13.60
C ASP A 183 -2.26 -22.50 -12.48
N GLY A 184 -1.38 -22.97 -11.59
CA GLY A 184 -1.70 -23.91 -10.50
C GLY A 184 -1.70 -25.38 -10.90
N ALA A 185 -1.40 -25.70 -12.16
CA ALA A 185 -1.23 -27.07 -12.66
C ALA A 185 0.21 -27.35 -13.10
N ALA A 186 0.80 -26.41 -13.83
CA ALA A 186 2.18 -26.49 -14.27
C ALA A 186 3.13 -26.25 -13.08
N PRO A 187 4.35 -26.80 -13.12
CA PRO A 187 5.36 -26.53 -12.11
C PRO A 187 5.57 -25.02 -11.92
N ALA A 188 5.79 -24.62 -10.67
CA ALA A 188 6.20 -23.28 -10.33
C ALA A 188 7.54 -22.93 -11.01
N PRO A 189 7.82 -21.64 -11.23
CA PRO A 189 9.07 -21.21 -11.84
C PRO A 189 10.28 -21.65 -11.00
N SER A 190 11.28 -22.25 -11.65
CA SER A 190 12.49 -22.74 -10.97
C SER A 190 13.65 -21.74 -10.95
N ASP A 191 13.60 -20.69 -11.78
CA ASP A 191 14.62 -19.63 -11.82
C ASP A 191 14.16 -18.48 -10.91
N ILE A 192 14.46 -18.63 -9.63
CA ILE A 192 14.11 -17.66 -8.58
C ILE A 192 15.42 -17.08 -8.04
N THR A 193 15.53 -15.76 -8.10
CA THR A 193 16.69 -15.03 -7.59
C THR A 193 16.26 -13.90 -6.68
N LEU A 194 17.01 -13.70 -5.60
CA LEU A 194 16.84 -12.58 -4.69
C LEU A 194 18.08 -11.70 -4.73
N THR A 195 17.86 -10.40 -4.91
CA THR A 195 18.94 -9.41 -5.02
C THR A 195 18.80 -8.36 -3.93
N TRP A 196 19.83 -8.24 -3.09
CA TRP A 196 19.92 -7.19 -2.06
C TRP A 196 20.98 -6.16 -2.43
N PRO A 197 20.69 -4.87 -2.22
CA PRO A 197 21.72 -3.84 -2.30
C PRO A 197 22.58 -3.86 -1.02
N ILE A 198 23.90 -3.78 -1.20
CA ILE A 198 24.91 -3.78 -0.13
C ILE A 198 25.52 -2.38 -0.03
N ASP A 199 25.85 -1.97 1.21
CA ASP A 199 26.64 -0.76 1.42
C ASP A 199 28.07 -0.91 0.88
N ASN A 200 28.33 -0.36 -0.30
CA ASN A 200 29.68 -0.21 -0.85
C ASN A 200 30.27 1.18 -0.63
N SER A 201 29.72 1.96 0.31
CA SER A 201 30.16 3.32 0.56
C SER A 201 31.63 3.35 1.00
N THR A 202 32.37 4.30 0.42
CA THR A 202 33.78 4.52 0.74
C THR A 202 33.91 5.82 1.54
N PRO A 203 33.52 5.87 2.83
CA PRO A 203 33.42 7.13 3.59
C PRO A 203 34.76 7.86 3.69
N TYR A 204 35.88 7.14 3.65
CA TYR A 204 37.23 7.71 3.72
C TYR A 204 37.76 8.24 2.39
N ALA A 205 37.23 7.78 1.25
CA ALA A 205 37.79 8.15 -0.06
C ALA A 205 37.72 9.66 -0.34
N PRO A 206 36.60 10.38 -0.07
CA PRO A 206 36.55 11.84 -0.19
C PRO A 206 37.59 12.55 0.68
N TRP A 207 37.79 12.09 1.93
CA TRP A 207 38.76 12.68 2.85
C TRP A 207 40.20 12.44 2.42
N LEU A 208 40.53 11.25 1.93
CA LEU A 208 41.86 10.92 1.40
C LEU A 208 42.19 11.73 0.15
N MET A 209 41.23 11.86 -0.78
CA MET A 209 41.40 12.67 -1.98
C MET A 209 41.54 14.16 -1.65
N ALA A 210 40.70 14.70 -0.76
CA ALA A 210 40.76 16.09 -0.32
C ALA A 210 42.08 16.40 0.43
N GLY A 211 42.49 15.52 1.34
CA GLY A 211 43.76 15.64 2.06
C GLY A 211 44.97 15.55 1.14
N GLY A 212 44.94 14.65 0.17
CA GLY A 212 45.97 14.54 -0.86
C GLY A 212 46.04 15.77 -1.76
N ALA A 213 44.90 16.32 -2.19
CA ALA A 213 44.85 17.56 -2.97
C ALA A 213 45.40 18.75 -2.16
N ALA A 214 45.08 18.85 -0.86
CA ALA A 214 45.64 19.87 0.02
C ALA A 214 47.17 19.75 0.16
N LEU A 215 47.70 18.54 0.33
CA LEU A 215 49.15 18.31 0.38
C LEU A 215 49.84 18.63 -0.95
N LEU A 216 49.18 18.35 -2.08
CA LEU A 216 49.67 18.72 -3.41
C LEU A 216 49.81 20.25 -3.53
N LEU A 217 48.81 21.01 -3.05
CA LEU A 217 48.86 22.47 -3.00
C LEU A 217 50.00 22.98 -2.09
N VAL A 218 50.19 22.38 -0.92
CA VAL A 218 51.29 22.73 -0.01
C VAL A 218 52.66 22.44 -0.64
N GLY A 219 52.82 21.29 -1.28
CA GLY A 219 54.03 20.92 -2.02
C GLY A 219 54.33 21.90 -3.15
N LEU A 220 53.30 22.32 -3.89
CA LEU A 220 53.41 23.31 -4.95
C LEU A 220 53.84 24.68 -4.42
N LEU A 221 53.25 25.15 -3.32
CA LEU A 221 53.64 26.41 -2.68
C LEU A 221 55.09 26.39 -2.17
N LEU A 222 55.53 25.27 -1.56
CA LEU A 222 56.92 25.09 -1.12
C LEU A 222 57.90 25.08 -2.30
N TYR A 223 57.55 24.40 -3.39
CA TYR A 223 58.34 24.35 -4.63
C TYR A 223 58.49 25.74 -5.26
N ILE A 224 57.38 26.48 -5.43
CA ILE A 224 57.37 27.84 -5.96
C ILE A 224 58.19 28.77 -5.05
N SER A 225 58.02 28.69 -3.73
CA SER A 225 58.78 29.45 -2.75
C SER A 225 60.29 29.16 -2.84
N GLY A 226 60.68 27.90 -3.00
CA GLY A 226 62.07 27.49 -3.22
C GLY A 226 62.68 28.09 -4.49
N ILE A 227 61.94 28.12 -5.60
CA ILE A 227 62.36 28.76 -6.86
C ILE A 227 62.52 30.27 -6.69
N LEU A 228 61.52 30.93 -6.10
CA LEU A 228 61.52 32.39 -5.89
C LEU A 228 62.65 32.83 -4.95
N HIS A 229 62.95 32.04 -3.91
CA HIS A 229 64.06 32.31 -3.00
C HIS A 229 65.43 32.12 -3.69
N SER A 230 65.62 31.03 -4.45
CA SER A 230 66.88 30.81 -5.17
C SER A 230 67.15 31.87 -6.24
N ARG A 231 66.07 32.40 -6.86
CA ARG A 231 66.14 33.53 -7.80
C ARG A 231 66.52 34.84 -7.10
N ARG A 232 66.01 35.10 -5.89
CA ARG A 232 66.39 36.28 -5.07
C ARG A 232 67.81 36.18 -4.51
N ALA A 233 68.30 34.98 -4.21
CA ALA A 233 69.66 34.76 -3.70
C ALA A 233 70.77 34.92 -4.77
N ARG A 234 70.40 34.86 -6.07
CA ARG A 234 71.30 35.11 -7.21
C ARG A 234 71.16 36.55 -7.72
N GLY A 235 71.39 37.53 -6.84
CA GLY A 235 71.54 38.94 -7.24
C GLY A 235 72.81 39.18 -8.09
N PRO A 236 72.85 40.22 -8.95
CA PRO A 236 73.91 40.40 -9.95
C PRO A 236 75.25 40.81 -9.32
N ARG A 237 76.23 39.91 -9.33
CA ARG A 237 77.63 40.22 -8.99
C ARG A 237 78.34 40.87 -10.17
N ARG A 238 78.40 42.21 -10.22
CA ARG A 238 79.33 42.93 -11.11
C ARG A 238 80.76 42.81 -10.57
N LYS A 239 81.64 42.15 -11.33
CA LYS A 239 83.10 42.34 -11.23
C LYS A 239 83.42 43.72 -11.84
N GLY A 240 83.89 44.67 -11.05
CA GLY A 240 84.45 45.92 -11.55
C GLY A 240 85.90 45.73 -11.99
N LEU A 241 86.26 46.26 -13.16
CA LEU A 241 87.65 46.44 -13.61
C LEU A 241 88.04 47.94 -13.44
N PRO A 242 89.31 48.27 -13.17
CA PRO A 242 89.74 49.59 -12.74
C PRO A 242 89.99 50.54 -13.92
N VAL A 243 89.65 51.83 -13.75
CA VAL A 243 90.04 52.91 -14.66
C VAL A 243 90.93 53.94 -13.93
N PRO A 244 92.00 54.45 -14.55
CA PRO A 244 92.97 55.35 -13.92
C PRO A 244 92.54 56.82 -13.94
N ARG A 245 93.17 57.61 -13.06
CA ARG A 245 92.98 59.06 -12.84
C ARG A 245 93.60 59.92 -13.96
N THR A 246 92.88 60.96 -14.37
CA THR A 246 93.48 62.22 -14.85
C THR A 246 92.69 63.40 -14.28
N GLU A 247 93.43 64.47 -14.03
CA GLU A 247 93.17 65.58 -13.10
C GLU A 247 92.13 66.61 -13.58
N PRO A 248 91.60 67.44 -12.67
CA PRO A 248 90.59 68.45 -12.97
C PRO A 248 91.23 69.80 -13.32
N ILE A 249 90.49 70.67 -14.01
CA ILE A 249 90.35 72.10 -13.69
C ILE A 249 89.17 72.69 -14.45
N ASP A 250 88.39 73.43 -13.67
CA ASP A 250 87.13 74.11 -13.95
C ASP A 250 87.23 75.23 -14.97
N LEU A 251 86.14 75.46 -15.71
CA LEU A 251 85.76 76.80 -16.17
C LEU A 251 84.28 77.04 -15.91
N ALA A 252 84.06 78.15 -15.23
CA ALA A 252 82.84 78.60 -14.61
C ALA A 252 81.89 79.34 -15.58
N LYS A 253 80.74 79.71 -14.98
CA LYS A 253 79.82 80.80 -15.34
C LYS A 253 78.82 80.52 -16.46
N ASP A 254 77.62 81.07 -16.45
CA ASP A 254 76.78 81.81 -15.49
C ASP A 254 75.42 81.97 -16.20
N GLY A 255 74.35 82.17 -15.44
CA GLY A 255 73.13 82.84 -15.91
C GLY A 255 72.19 81.96 -16.74
N GLY A 256 70.91 81.83 -16.37
CA GLY A 256 69.93 82.92 -16.42
C GLY A 256 69.05 82.66 -17.65
N ALA A 257 67.87 82.07 -17.47
CA ALA A 257 66.60 82.78 -17.32
C ALA A 257 65.94 83.19 -18.66
N ILE A 258 64.79 82.55 -18.90
CA ILE A 258 63.53 83.13 -19.39
C ILE A 258 63.35 83.36 -20.91
N GLU A 259 62.18 82.89 -21.38
CA GLU A 259 61.38 83.28 -22.57
C GLU A 259 62.05 83.14 -23.95
N GLY A 260 61.37 82.76 -25.02
CA GLY A 260 59.94 82.81 -25.34
C GLY A 260 59.81 83.36 -26.75
N GLY A 261 58.97 82.73 -27.58
CA GLY A 261 58.49 83.24 -28.88
C GLY A 261 59.56 83.30 -29.96
N GLU A 262 59.40 82.73 -31.15
CA GLU A 262 58.41 83.00 -32.20
C GLU A 262 59.25 82.78 -33.48
N GLN A 263 58.79 82.27 -34.61
CA GLN A 263 57.65 82.74 -35.38
C GLN A 263 57.44 81.78 -36.57
N LYS A 264 56.15 81.61 -36.91
CA LYS A 264 55.55 81.51 -38.25
C LYS A 264 56.42 80.98 -39.41
N GLY A 265 55.97 80.02 -40.21
CA GLY A 265 54.64 79.43 -40.31
C GLY A 265 54.41 78.86 -41.72
N VAL A 266 53.45 77.93 -41.77
CA VAL A 266 52.44 77.70 -42.82
C VAL A 266 52.97 77.46 -44.26
N ILE A 267 52.56 76.46 -45.06
CA ILE A 267 51.29 75.76 -45.22
C ILE A 267 51.55 74.46 -46.04
N SER A 268 50.58 73.55 -45.94
CA SER A 268 50.09 72.69 -47.03
C SER A 268 50.55 71.24 -47.08
N SER A 269 49.74 70.45 -46.38
CA SER A 269 49.23 69.12 -46.70
C SER A 269 49.45 68.55 -48.11
N GLY A 270 49.89 67.30 -48.14
CA GLY A 270 49.78 66.37 -49.26
C GLY A 270 50.31 64.97 -48.89
N THR A 271 49.39 64.05 -48.56
CA THR A 271 49.49 62.57 -48.43
C THR A 271 50.24 61.93 -49.63
N PRO A 272 50.70 60.64 -49.68
CA PRO A 272 50.66 59.52 -48.72
C PRO A 272 51.96 58.67 -48.55
N THR A 273 51.87 57.76 -47.56
CA THR A 273 52.41 56.37 -47.50
C THR A 273 53.88 56.06 -47.80
N ARG A 274 54.54 55.56 -46.74
CA ARG A 274 55.06 54.18 -46.56
C ARG A 274 56.52 54.13 -46.09
N ARG A 275 56.68 53.45 -44.95
CA ARG A 275 57.84 52.65 -44.50
C ARG A 275 59.18 53.40 -44.38
N SER A 276 59.69 53.48 -43.16
CA SER A 276 60.42 52.39 -42.50
C SER A 276 61.20 52.96 -41.32
N ILE A 277 61.01 52.43 -40.11
CA ILE A 277 62.09 52.31 -39.10
C ILE A 277 61.75 51.08 -38.24
N GLY A 278 62.61 50.06 -38.28
CA GLY A 278 62.73 49.07 -37.20
C GLY A 278 63.91 49.44 -36.27
N PRO A 279 64.42 48.54 -35.41
CA PRO A 279 63.78 47.34 -34.90
C PRO A 279 63.97 47.12 -33.37
N LYS A 280 63.01 46.36 -32.80
CA LYS A 280 63.17 45.30 -31.78
C LYS A 280 63.71 45.64 -30.38
N ARG A 281 62.78 45.85 -29.44
CA ARG A 281 62.73 45.12 -28.16
C ARG A 281 61.42 44.35 -28.10
N ARG A 282 61.50 43.01 -28.06
CA ARG A 282 60.33 42.12 -28.01
C ARG A 282 59.76 42.12 -26.58
N SER A 283 58.57 42.69 -26.44
CA SER A 283 57.61 42.34 -25.39
C SER A 283 56.99 41.00 -25.76
N LEU A 284 56.97 40.06 -24.81
CA LEU A 284 56.01 38.97 -24.83
C LEU A 284 55.04 39.21 -23.68
N ILE A 285 53.95 39.86 -24.04
CA ILE A 285 52.65 39.71 -23.39
C ILE A 285 52.24 38.27 -23.69
N ALA A 286 52.22 37.43 -22.66
CA ALA A 286 51.53 36.15 -22.67
C ALA A 286 50.54 36.20 -21.51
N VAL A 287 49.32 36.59 -21.83
CA VAL A 287 48.12 36.33 -21.05
C VAL A 287 47.84 34.83 -21.18
N PRO A 288 47.80 34.03 -20.11
CA PRO A 288 47.07 32.78 -20.15
C PRO A 288 45.63 33.09 -19.72
N ALA A 289 44.79 33.36 -20.72
CA ALA A 289 43.36 33.18 -20.60
C ALA A 289 43.08 31.67 -20.76
N ILE A 290 43.40 30.89 -19.72
CA ILE A 290 42.82 29.57 -19.41
C ILE A 290 42.79 29.48 -17.88
N GLY A 291 41.94 30.33 -17.31
CA GLY A 291 41.50 30.27 -15.92
C GLY A 291 39.99 30.13 -15.94
N LEU A 292 39.50 29.00 -16.47
CA LEU A 292 38.08 28.59 -16.48
C LEU A 292 37.96 27.21 -17.14
N SER A 293 38.61 26.20 -16.56
CA SER A 293 38.42 24.79 -16.96
C SER A 293 38.58 23.80 -15.80
N VAL A 294 38.42 24.27 -14.55
CA VAL A 294 38.36 23.40 -13.34
C VAL A 294 37.03 23.59 -12.58
N ALA A 295 36.11 24.42 -13.10
CA ALA A 295 34.78 24.63 -12.51
C ALA A 295 33.64 23.91 -13.28
N LEU A 296 33.97 22.96 -14.16
CA LEU A 296 32.99 22.14 -14.92
C LEU A 296 33.13 20.63 -14.67
N LEU A 297 33.77 20.24 -13.56
CA LEU A 297 33.70 18.86 -13.02
C LEU A 297 33.15 18.81 -11.58
N ALA A 298 32.47 19.88 -11.15
CA ALA A 298 31.70 19.92 -9.90
C ALA A 298 30.18 19.86 -10.19
N GLY A 299 29.79 19.11 -11.23
CA GLY A 299 28.40 18.83 -11.55
C GLY A 299 28.09 17.38 -11.18
N CYS A 300 27.26 17.21 -10.15
CA CYS A 300 26.66 15.96 -9.65
C CYS A 300 27.54 15.10 -8.72
N THR A 301 27.90 15.65 -7.56
CA THR A 301 27.86 14.87 -6.31
C THR A 301 26.54 15.21 -5.61
N GLY A 302 25.45 14.61 -6.07
CA GLY A 302 24.21 14.55 -5.27
C GLY A 302 24.40 13.50 -4.18
N GLU A 303 23.83 13.76 -3.01
CA GLU A 303 23.76 12.92 -1.81
C GLU A 303 25.08 12.34 -1.26
N ALA A 304 25.66 13.02 -0.28
CA ALA A 304 26.68 12.44 0.62
C ALA A 304 26.63 13.05 2.03
N PHE A 305 25.45 13.47 2.48
CA PHE A 305 25.20 13.74 3.89
C PHE A 305 24.21 12.69 4.39
N PRO A 306 24.47 12.02 5.52
CA PRO A 306 23.50 11.08 6.08
C PRO A 306 22.25 11.87 6.48
N GLU A 307 21.12 11.53 5.88
CA GLU A 307 19.83 11.97 6.40
C GLU A 307 19.55 11.22 7.71
N PRO A 308 18.93 11.88 8.71
CA PRO A 308 18.53 11.18 9.93
C PRO A 308 17.46 10.13 9.60
N SER A 309 17.77 8.87 9.91
CA SER A 309 16.84 7.73 9.84
C SER A 309 15.53 8.05 10.58
N PRO A 310 14.36 7.68 10.03
CA PRO A 310 13.09 7.89 10.73
C PRO A 310 13.13 7.08 12.02
N THR A 311 12.66 7.69 13.10
CA THR A 311 12.46 6.98 14.36
C THR A 311 11.39 5.90 14.12
N PRO A 312 11.64 4.61 14.45
CA PRO A 312 10.64 3.57 14.24
C PRO A 312 9.37 3.91 15.02
N THR A 313 8.23 3.82 14.34
CA THR A 313 6.90 3.83 14.96
C THR A 313 6.84 2.64 15.91
N GLU A 314 6.36 2.84 17.14
CA GLU A 314 6.27 1.77 18.14
C GLU A 314 5.57 0.53 17.57
N THR A 315 6.27 -0.60 17.58
CA THR A 315 5.72 -1.92 17.35
C THR A 315 4.77 -2.21 18.51
N VAL A 316 3.46 -2.17 18.23
CA VAL A 316 2.45 -2.63 19.19
C VAL A 316 2.61 -4.14 19.31
N ILE A 317 3.17 -4.58 20.44
CA ILE A 317 3.29 -5.99 20.78
C ILE A 317 1.87 -6.53 20.93
N ALA A 318 1.41 -7.30 19.94
CA ALA A 318 0.19 -8.10 20.08
C ALA A 318 0.42 -9.13 21.20
N PRO A 319 -0.55 -9.36 22.11
CA PRO A 319 -0.47 -10.43 23.09
C PRO A 319 -0.29 -11.78 22.36
N GLU A 320 0.54 -12.69 22.90
CA GLU A 320 0.88 -14.01 22.34
C GLU A 320 -0.32 -14.96 22.04
N ASN A 321 -1.56 -14.58 22.35
CA ASN A 321 -2.78 -15.36 22.06
C ASN A 321 -3.89 -14.52 21.41
N GLN A 322 -3.59 -13.35 20.86
CA GLN A 322 -4.57 -12.56 20.13
C GLN A 322 -4.62 -13.04 18.68
N GLN A 323 -5.77 -13.58 18.27
CA GLN A 323 -6.02 -13.96 16.87
C GLN A 323 -6.00 -12.72 15.98
N ALA A 324 -5.55 -12.89 14.74
CA ALA A 324 -5.41 -11.77 13.82
C ALA A 324 -6.77 -11.38 13.22
N PRO A 325 -6.99 -10.09 12.87
CA PRO A 325 -8.20 -9.68 12.18
C PRO A 325 -8.27 -10.31 10.79
N ALA A 326 -9.43 -10.85 10.41
CA ALA A 326 -9.66 -11.58 9.17
C ALA A 326 -9.37 -10.78 7.89
N LEU A 327 -9.49 -9.44 7.95
CA LEU A 327 -9.26 -8.53 6.83
C LEU A 327 -8.46 -7.31 7.26
N THR A 328 -7.57 -6.87 6.37
CA THR A 328 -6.96 -5.54 6.43
C THR A 328 -7.85 -4.50 5.73
N ASP A 329 -7.63 -3.21 6.00
CA ASP A 329 -8.36 -2.12 5.34
C ASP A 329 -8.21 -2.17 3.81
N ALA A 330 -7.00 -2.47 3.32
CA ALA A 330 -6.70 -2.57 1.89
C ALA A 330 -7.43 -3.76 1.23
N GLN A 331 -7.42 -4.93 1.88
CA GLN A 331 -8.17 -6.09 1.39
C GLN A 331 -9.67 -5.81 1.37
N ALA A 332 -10.23 -5.25 2.44
CA ALA A 332 -11.65 -4.94 2.50
C ALA A 332 -12.06 -3.95 1.40
N ALA A 333 -11.25 -2.92 1.15
CA ALA A 333 -11.50 -1.97 0.06
C ALA A 333 -11.54 -2.65 -1.32
N ARG A 334 -10.58 -3.55 -1.60
CA ARG A 334 -10.55 -4.35 -2.83
C ARG A 334 -11.78 -5.26 -2.95
N ILE A 335 -12.07 -6.03 -1.90
CA ILE A 335 -13.17 -7.00 -1.88
C ILE A 335 -14.52 -6.29 -2.06
N VAL A 336 -14.75 -5.16 -1.38
CA VAL A 336 -15.99 -4.38 -1.51
C VAL A 336 -16.13 -3.80 -2.92
N ALA A 337 -15.03 -3.32 -3.52
CA ALA A 337 -15.05 -2.86 -4.91
C ALA A 337 -15.39 -3.99 -5.88
N ASP A 338 -14.83 -5.19 -5.69
CA ASP A 338 -15.16 -6.38 -6.48
C ASP A 338 -16.61 -6.82 -6.29
N VAL A 339 -17.11 -6.86 -5.05
CA VAL A 339 -18.51 -7.15 -4.74
C VAL A 339 -19.42 -6.16 -5.47
N SER A 340 -19.14 -4.86 -5.37
CA SER A 340 -19.89 -3.82 -6.06
C SER A 340 -19.88 -4.03 -7.58
N ALA A 341 -18.73 -4.34 -8.17
CA ALA A 341 -18.59 -4.53 -9.61
C ALA A 341 -19.32 -5.79 -10.12
N THR A 342 -19.13 -6.93 -9.46
CA THR A 342 -19.80 -8.20 -9.80
C THR A 342 -21.31 -8.07 -9.67
N VAL A 343 -21.79 -7.46 -8.57
CA VAL A 343 -23.23 -7.26 -8.35
C VAL A 343 -23.83 -6.29 -9.36
N ALA A 344 -23.12 -5.22 -9.71
CA ALA A 344 -23.59 -4.30 -10.76
C ALA A 344 -23.70 -5.01 -12.12
N ALA A 345 -22.73 -5.86 -12.48
CA ALA A 345 -22.79 -6.67 -13.69
C ALA A 345 -23.95 -7.67 -13.65
N ALA A 346 -24.18 -8.32 -12.50
CA ALA A 346 -25.31 -9.21 -12.30
C ALA A 346 -26.66 -8.47 -12.41
N ASP A 347 -26.78 -7.27 -11.82
CA ASP A 347 -28.00 -6.45 -11.82
C ASP A 347 -28.35 -5.94 -13.23
N GLU A 348 -27.34 -5.65 -14.06
CA GLU A 348 -27.48 -5.26 -15.47
C GLU A 348 -27.89 -6.45 -16.34
N ALA A 349 -27.24 -7.61 -16.15
CA ALA A 349 -27.53 -8.83 -16.90
C ALA A 349 -28.79 -9.58 -16.41
N ALA A 350 -29.27 -9.25 -15.20
CA ALA A 350 -30.25 -10.05 -14.45
C ALA A 350 -29.82 -11.53 -14.31
N ASP A 351 -28.54 -11.77 -14.02
CA ASP A 351 -27.94 -13.11 -13.94
C ASP A 351 -27.62 -13.51 -12.49
N GLU A 352 -28.39 -14.49 -12.00
CA GLU A 352 -28.20 -15.05 -10.67
C GLU A 352 -26.83 -15.74 -10.50
N ASN A 353 -26.28 -16.37 -11.54
CA ASN A 353 -25.01 -17.08 -11.41
C ASN A 353 -23.86 -16.11 -11.17
N VAL A 354 -23.89 -14.94 -11.83
CA VAL A 354 -22.93 -13.86 -11.59
C VAL A 354 -23.11 -13.28 -10.19
N ALA A 355 -24.35 -13.10 -9.74
CA ALA A 355 -24.64 -12.65 -8.38
C ALA A 355 -24.09 -13.63 -7.31
N GLN A 356 -24.24 -14.93 -7.53
CA GLN A 356 -23.78 -16.00 -6.63
C GLN A 356 -22.26 -16.03 -6.40
N GLU A 357 -21.47 -15.40 -7.27
CA GLU A 357 -20.02 -15.29 -7.08
C GLU A 357 -19.65 -14.45 -5.84
N ARG A 358 -20.47 -13.44 -5.51
CA ARG A 358 -20.22 -12.47 -4.42
C ARG A 358 -21.37 -12.34 -3.42
N LEU A 359 -22.50 -13.01 -3.64
CA LEU A 359 -23.66 -12.98 -2.76
C LEU A 359 -24.12 -14.38 -2.34
N ASP A 360 -24.65 -14.47 -1.14
CA ASP A 360 -25.37 -15.63 -0.62
C ASP A 360 -26.50 -15.19 0.32
N GLY A 361 -27.10 -16.14 1.05
CA GLY A 361 -28.13 -15.86 2.05
C GLY A 361 -29.29 -15.00 1.53
N LEU A 362 -29.72 -14.05 2.36
CA LEU A 362 -30.83 -13.16 2.04
C LEU A 362 -30.49 -12.19 0.90
N ALA A 363 -29.25 -11.69 0.86
CA ALA A 363 -28.81 -10.76 -0.18
C ALA A 363 -28.92 -11.36 -1.59
N LEU A 364 -28.54 -12.63 -1.75
CA LEU A 364 -28.74 -13.36 -3.00
C LEU A 364 -30.22 -13.61 -3.27
N GLN A 365 -30.96 -14.17 -2.30
CA GLN A 365 -32.37 -14.52 -2.47
C GLN A 365 -33.20 -13.32 -2.96
N MET A 366 -33.02 -12.16 -2.34
CA MET A 366 -33.72 -10.93 -2.72
C MET A 366 -33.40 -10.50 -4.16
N ARG A 367 -32.13 -10.58 -4.59
CA ARG A 367 -31.73 -10.24 -5.97
C ARG A 367 -32.22 -11.25 -6.99
N SER A 368 -32.09 -12.56 -6.73
CA SER A 368 -32.57 -13.62 -7.63
C SER A 368 -34.07 -13.45 -7.91
N VAL A 369 -34.87 -13.16 -6.88
CA VAL A 369 -36.31 -12.88 -7.06
C VAL A 369 -36.54 -11.58 -7.81
N ASN A 370 -35.81 -10.51 -7.51
CA ASN A 370 -35.90 -9.26 -8.24
C ASN A 370 -35.60 -9.43 -9.75
N TYR A 371 -34.57 -10.22 -10.10
CA TYR A 371 -34.21 -10.53 -11.49
C TYR A 371 -35.33 -11.29 -12.21
N ARG A 372 -35.91 -12.31 -11.55
CA ARG A 372 -37.05 -13.06 -12.09
C ARG A 372 -38.25 -12.16 -12.36
N ILE A 373 -38.58 -11.24 -11.43
CA ILE A 373 -39.69 -10.29 -11.61
C ILE A 373 -39.38 -9.33 -12.75
N ARG A 374 -38.20 -8.69 -12.75
CA ARG A 374 -37.79 -7.71 -13.78
C ARG A 374 -37.67 -8.31 -15.17
N GLY A 375 -37.33 -9.59 -15.28
CA GLY A 375 -37.29 -10.33 -16.55
C GLY A 375 -38.67 -10.43 -17.22
N GLN A 376 -39.76 -10.40 -16.44
CA GLN A 376 -41.14 -10.40 -16.92
C GLN A 376 -41.73 -8.97 -16.95
N PHE A 377 -41.37 -8.14 -15.97
CA PHE A 377 -41.89 -6.80 -15.75
C PHE A 377 -40.74 -5.77 -15.72
N GLY A 378 -40.33 -5.28 -16.89
CA GLY A 378 -39.14 -4.41 -17.02
C GLY A 378 -39.21 -3.07 -16.27
N ASP A 379 -40.41 -2.59 -15.94
CA ASP A 379 -40.63 -1.37 -15.14
C ASP A 379 -40.58 -1.62 -13.62
N TYR A 380 -40.44 -2.89 -13.18
CA TYR A 380 -40.32 -3.22 -11.77
C TYR A 380 -39.02 -2.64 -11.20
N ALA A 381 -39.11 -2.05 -10.01
CA ALA A 381 -37.98 -1.33 -9.41
C ALA A 381 -36.79 -2.28 -9.14
N PRO A 382 -35.56 -1.90 -9.54
CA PRO A 382 -34.37 -2.62 -9.15
C PRO A 382 -34.07 -2.43 -7.66
N LEU A 383 -33.31 -3.36 -7.09
CA LEU A 383 -32.78 -3.17 -5.74
C LEU A 383 -31.67 -2.10 -5.72
N PRO A 384 -31.41 -1.48 -4.56
CA PRO A 384 -30.30 -0.54 -4.41
C PRO A 384 -28.96 -1.16 -4.80
N LYS A 385 -28.12 -0.34 -5.43
CA LYS A 385 -26.73 -0.71 -5.74
C LYS A 385 -25.91 -0.77 -4.46
N ILE A 386 -24.87 -1.60 -4.46
CA ILE A 386 -23.86 -1.61 -3.40
C ILE A 386 -22.81 -0.56 -3.77
N PRO A 387 -22.54 0.44 -2.90
CA PRO A 387 -21.44 1.36 -3.14
C PRO A 387 -20.08 0.66 -3.05
N ALA A 388 -19.09 1.14 -3.81
CA ALA A 388 -17.73 0.59 -3.79
C ALA A 388 -16.81 1.29 -2.77
N SER A 389 -17.04 2.58 -2.48
CA SER A 389 -16.17 3.41 -1.64
C SER A 389 -16.82 4.75 -1.27
N PRO A 390 -16.44 5.36 -0.13
CA PRO A 390 -15.44 4.88 0.84
C PRO A 390 -16.03 3.90 1.86
N ILE A 391 -15.16 3.06 2.42
CA ILE A 391 -15.49 2.28 3.62
C ILE A 391 -15.41 3.23 4.83
N GLU A 392 -16.54 3.42 5.50
CA GLU A 392 -16.63 4.23 6.73
C GLU A 392 -16.33 3.41 7.98
N VAL A 393 -16.71 2.14 7.97
CA VAL A 393 -16.51 1.21 9.08
C VAL A 393 -16.07 -0.14 8.53
N LEU A 394 -14.99 -0.67 9.10
CA LEU A 394 -14.56 -2.05 8.92
C LEU A 394 -14.41 -2.70 10.29
N LEU A 395 -15.20 -3.76 10.53
CA LEU A 395 -15.12 -4.59 11.73
C LEU A 395 -14.86 -6.04 11.30
N PRO A 396 -13.60 -6.44 11.15
CA PRO A 396 -13.24 -7.82 10.81
C PRO A 396 -13.31 -8.70 12.05
N GLN A 397 -13.67 -9.97 11.90
CA GLN A 397 -13.55 -10.94 12.98
C GLN A 397 -12.08 -11.19 13.30
N ALA A 398 -11.69 -11.20 14.58
CA ALA A 398 -10.38 -11.66 15.02
C ALA A 398 -10.44 -13.19 15.16
N PHE A 399 -10.08 -13.91 14.10
CA PHE A 399 -10.18 -15.37 14.04
C PHE A 399 -9.28 -15.92 12.93
N ASP A 400 -8.45 -16.89 13.28
CA ASP A 400 -7.46 -17.45 12.35
C ASP A 400 -7.98 -18.68 11.59
N GLU A 401 -9.10 -19.28 12.00
CA GLU A 401 -9.73 -20.39 11.26
C GLU A 401 -10.87 -19.90 10.36
N TRP A 402 -11.67 -20.83 9.82
CA TRP A 402 -12.84 -20.55 8.97
C TRP A 402 -14.12 -21.12 9.60
N PRO A 403 -15.29 -20.51 9.35
CA PRO A 403 -15.53 -19.34 8.50
C PRO A 403 -15.11 -18.01 9.15
N ARG A 404 -14.73 -17.03 8.32
CA ARG A 404 -14.34 -15.68 8.75
C ARG A 404 -15.37 -14.65 8.30
N THR A 405 -15.80 -13.79 9.21
CA THR A 405 -16.81 -12.77 8.92
C THR A 405 -16.27 -11.36 9.13
N ALA A 406 -16.76 -10.41 8.34
CA ALA A 406 -16.55 -8.99 8.58
C ALA A 406 -17.85 -8.21 8.40
N LEU A 407 -18.02 -7.16 9.20
CA LEU A 407 -19.06 -6.17 9.02
C LEU A 407 -18.46 -4.90 8.43
N VAL A 408 -19.11 -4.39 7.39
CA VAL A 408 -18.64 -3.23 6.64
C VAL A 408 -19.77 -2.23 6.48
N VAL A 409 -19.45 -0.95 6.67
CA VAL A 409 -20.31 0.16 6.26
C VAL A 409 -19.60 0.90 5.13
N VAL A 410 -20.28 0.99 3.99
CA VAL A 410 -19.76 1.66 2.79
C VAL A 410 -20.73 2.75 2.36
N SER A 411 -20.19 3.91 2.03
CA SER A 411 -20.94 5.06 1.53
C SER A 411 -20.73 5.24 0.03
N ASP A 412 -21.58 6.06 -0.59
CA ASP A 412 -21.40 6.47 -1.98
C ASP A 412 -20.70 7.83 -2.04
N GLU A 413 -19.43 7.85 -2.43
CA GLU A 413 -18.67 9.10 -2.59
C GLU A 413 -19.27 10.03 -3.65
N ALA A 414 -19.91 9.46 -4.68
CA ALA A 414 -20.45 10.20 -5.80
C ALA A 414 -21.82 10.83 -5.48
N ASP A 415 -22.59 10.20 -4.59
CA ASP A 415 -23.89 10.72 -4.16
C ASP A 415 -24.08 10.62 -2.63
N PRO A 416 -23.73 11.68 -1.86
CA PRO A 416 -23.88 11.68 -0.41
C PRO A 416 -25.34 11.74 0.06
N ALA A 417 -26.33 11.84 -0.85
CA ALA A 417 -27.74 11.71 -0.50
C ALA A 417 -28.18 10.24 -0.37
N VAL A 418 -27.40 9.30 -0.90
CA VAL A 418 -27.64 7.86 -0.72
C VAL A 418 -27.25 7.48 0.71
N PRO A 419 -28.14 6.87 1.50
CA PRO A 419 -27.80 6.39 2.83
C PRO A 419 -26.65 5.37 2.77
N PRO A 420 -25.69 5.40 3.72
CA PRO A 420 -24.65 4.40 3.79
C PRO A 420 -25.23 2.98 3.87
N THR A 421 -24.54 2.04 3.23
CA THR A 421 -24.93 0.63 3.17
C THR A 421 -24.13 -0.15 4.20
N ILE A 422 -24.82 -0.85 5.10
CA ILE A 422 -24.23 -1.82 6.02
C ILE A 422 -24.39 -3.22 5.46
N LEU A 423 -23.33 -4.01 5.52
CA LEU A 423 -23.32 -5.38 5.04
C LEU A 423 -22.47 -6.30 5.93
N THR A 424 -22.79 -7.58 5.91
CA THR A 424 -21.91 -8.63 6.44
C THR A 424 -21.37 -9.45 5.29
N MET A 425 -20.07 -9.76 5.34
CA MET A 425 -19.42 -10.63 4.39
C MET A 425 -18.77 -11.80 5.12
N THR A 426 -18.91 -13.00 4.58
CA THR A 426 -18.33 -14.22 5.17
C THR A 426 -17.54 -14.98 4.12
N GLN A 427 -16.36 -15.45 4.52
CA GLN A 427 -15.55 -16.41 3.78
C GLN A 427 -15.70 -17.78 4.45
N ALA A 428 -16.25 -18.74 3.71
CA ALA A 428 -16.61 -20.06 4.26
C ALA A 428 -15.40 -20.96 4.52
N ASP A 429 -14.39 -20.90 3.65
CA ASP A 429 -13.19 -21.72 3.65
C ASP A 429 -12.02 -20.95 2.99
N PRO A 430 -10.77 -21.44 3.06
CA PRO A 430 -9.61 -20.72 2.51
C PRO A 430 -9.70 -20.43 1.01
N TRP A 431 -10.46 -21.21 0.25
CA TRP A 431 -10.54 -21.10 -1.21
C TRP A 431 -11.74 -20.27 -1.69
N ALA A 432 -12.77 -20.16 -0.86
CA ALA A 432 -13.96 -19.38 -1.16
C ALA A 432 -13.65 -17.89 -1.14
N LYS A 433 -14.35 -17.15 -2.01
CA LYS A 433 -14.41 -15.68 -1.95
C LYS A 433 -15.32 -15.25 -0.81
N TYR A 434 -15.10 -14.05 -0.28
CA TYR A 434 -16.05 -13.39 0.61
C TYR A 434 -17.36 -13.14 -0.13
N LYS A 435 -18.46 -13.59 0.50
CA LYS A 435 -19.82 -13.38 0.01
C LYS A 435 -20.63 -12.56 0.99
N VAL A 436 -21.47 -11.68 0.45
CA VAL A 436 -22.39 -10.86 1.23
C VAL A 436 -23.69 -11.62 1.46
N SER A 437 -24.05 -11.81 2.73
CA SER A 437 -25.25 -12.53 3.16
C SER A 437 -26.38 -11.60 3.60
N TYR A 438 -26.05 -10.52 4.30
CA TYR A 438 -26.98 -9.47 4.73
C TYR A 438 -26.55 -8.10 4.20
N ILE A 439 -27.52 -7.34 3.72
CA ILE A 439 -27.32 -5.97 3.22
C ILE A 439 -28.51 -5.07 3.59
N ALA A 440 -28.21 -3.89 4.10
CA ALA A 440 -29.23 -2.92 4.49
C ALA A 440 -28.74 -1.48 4.30
N SER A 441 -29.68 -0.54 4.19
CA SER A 441 -29.38 0.88 4.29
C SER A 441 -29.43 1.30 5.76
N LEU A 442 -28.46 2.10 6.20
CA LEU A 442 -28.47 2.64 7.55
C LEU A 442 -29.63 3.61 7.76
N GLU A 443 -30.17 3.59 8.98
CA GLU A 443 -31.16 4.56 9.43
C GLU A 443 -30.56 5.99 9.40
N PRO A 444 -31.31 7.03 9.01
CA PRO A 444 -30.79 8.41 8.94
C PRO A 444 -30.25 8.96 10.28
N SER A 445 -30.62 8.34 11.39
CA SER A 445 -30.15 8.68 12.74
C SER A 445 -29.51 7.48 13.45
N ALA A 446 -28.97 6.53 12.68
CA ALA A 446 -28.25 5.39 13.20
C ALA A 446 -27.00 5.84 13.96
N GLU A 447 -26.96 5.59 15.27
CA GLU A 447 -25.74 5.72 16.06
C GLU A 447 -25.03 4.37 16.12
N ILE A 448 -23.99 4.22 15.30
CA ILE A 448 -23.10 3.05 15.33
C ILE A 448 -22.35 3.08 16.67
N PRO A 449 -22.39 1.99 17.46
CA PRO A 449 -21.69 1.93 18.75
C PRO A 449 -20.16 1.96 18.55
N ASP A 450 -19.41 2.21 19.63
CA ASP A 450 -17.95 2.12 19.55
C ASP A 450 -17.49 0.69 19.21
N LEU A 451 -16.70 0.59 18.15
CA LEU A 451 -16.20 -0.68 17.62
C LEU A 451 -14.70 -0.84 17.91
N ALA A 452 -14.25 -2.09 17.92
CA ALA A 452 -12.82 -2.37 17.92
C ALA A 452 -12.19 -1.83 16.62
N PRO A 453 -10.96 -1.28 16.68
CA PRO A 453 -10.22 -0.89 15.48
C PRO A 453 -10.04 -2.07 14.52
N SER A 454 -9.97 -1.81 13.21
CA SER A 454 -9.85 -2.85 12.18
C SER A 454 -8.60 -3.74 12.35
N TYR A 455 -7.48 -3.18 12.79
CA TYR A 455 -6.25 -3.94 13.10
C TYR A 455 -6.37 -4.84 14.33
N GLN A 456 -7.38 -4.64 15.18
CA GLN A 456 -7.63 -5.48 16.36
C GLN A 456 -8.67 -6.57 16.05
N GLY A 457 -9.68 -6.23 15.25
CA GLY A 457 -10.83 -7.08 14.97
C GLY A 457 -11.77 -7.27 16.16
N SER A 458 -12.81 -8.08 15.96
CA SER A 458 -13.84 -8.37 16.96
C SER A 458 -14.14 -9.86 17.06
N ALA A 459 -14.64 -10.32 18.21
CA ALA A 459 -15.12 -11.68 18.37
C ALA A 459 -16.51 -11.86 17.73
N LEU A 460 -16.72 -13.00 17.07
CA LEU A 460 -18.05 -13.45 16.67
C LEU A 460 -18.82 -13.89 17.93
N VAL A 461 -20.06 -13.43 18.07
CA VAL A 461 -20.93 -13.80 19.19
C VAL A 461 -21.79 -14.99 18.78
N PRO A 462 -21.79 -16.09 19.55
CA PRO A 462 -22.62 -17.25 19.25
C PRO A 462 -24.12 -16.92 19.20
N PRO A 463 -24.91 -17.57 18.34
CA PRO A 463 -26.35 -17.32 18.20
C PRO A 463 -27.16 -17.50 19.49
N ASP A 464 -26.72 -18.39 20.38
CA ASP A 464 -27.34 -18.72 21.68
C ASP A 464 -26.69 -17.99 22.87
N SER A 465 -25.84 -17.00 22.61
CA SER A 465 -25.09 -16.27 23.63
C SER A 465 -25.99 -15.59 24.66
N SER A 466 -25.80 -15.94 25.93
CA SER A 466 -26.49 -15.31 27.07
C SER A 466 -25.81 -14.03 27.58
N PHE A 467 -24.74 -13.56 26.92
CA PHE A 467 -24.00 -12.36 27.33
C PHE A 467 -24.66 -11.06 26.89
N LEU A 468 -25.61 -11.14 25.95
CA LEU A 468 -26.41 -10.02 25.48
C LEU A 468 -27.75 -9.96 26.21
N GLN A 469 -28.44 -8.82 26.15
CA GLN A 469 -29.81 -8.69 26.69
C GLN A 469 -30.79 -9.66 26.02
N MET A 470 -30.52 -10.04 24.77
CA MET A 470 -31.27 -11.00 23.98
C MET A 470 -30.29 -11.82 23.15
N ALA A 471 -30.45 -13.13 23.10
CA ALA A 471 -29.59 -13.98 22.28
C ALA A 471 -29.79 -13.63 20.79
N PRO A 472 -28.73 -13.58 19.96
CA PRO A 472 -28.86 -13.20 18.56
C PRO A 472 -29.92 -14.00 17.78
N ALA A 473 -30.08 -15.29 18.08
CA ALA A 473 -31.10 -16.16 17.47
C ALA A 473 -32.54 -15.76 17.80
N ASP A 474 -32.77 -15.11 18.95
CA ASP A 474 -34.10 -14.73 19.40
C ASP A 474 -34.53 -13.34 18.87
N VAL A 475 -33.57 -12.52 18.40
CA VAL A 475 -33.82 -11.12 17.99
C VAL A 475 -34.84 -11.03 16.86
N ALA A 476 -34.74 -11.91 15.85
CA ALA A 476 -35.65 -11.91 14.70
C ALA A 476 -37.10 -12.19 15.13
N ALA A 477 -37.31 -13.24 15.91
CA ALA A 477 -38.64 -13.64 16.37
C ALA A 477 -39.26 -12.59 17.32
N ALA A 478 -38.46 -12.07 18.26
CA ALA A 478 -38.90 -11.02 19.16
C ALA A 478 -39.29 -9.74 18.43
N TYR A 479 -38.51 -9.33 17.42
CA TYR A 479 -38.82 -8.14 16.65
C TYR A 479 -40.02 -8.33 15.71
N ALA A 480 -40.19 -9.52 15.11
CA ALA A 480 -41.38 -9.87 14.33
C ALA A 480 -42.66 -9.76 15.18
N ASP A 481 -42.63 -10.21 16.44
CA ASP A 481 -43.74 -10.03 17.38
C ASP A 481 -44.05 -8.54 17.64
N VAL A 482 -43.01 -7.70 17.78
CA VAL A 482 -43.21 -6.25 17.91
C VAL A 482 -43.81 -5.62 16.65
N LEU A 483 -43.46 -6.09 15.45
CA LEU A 483 -44.08 -5.61 14.21
C LEU A 483 -45.56 -6.02 14.12
N GLY A 484 -45.90 -7.20 14.63
CA GLY A 484 -47.28 -7.71 14.65
C GLY A 484 -48.18 -7.01 15.67
N HIS A 485 -47.71 -6.87 16.91
CA HIS A 485 -48.50 -6.41 18.06
C HIS A 485 -48.21 -4.95 18.48
N GLY A 486 -47.17 -4.32 17.94
CA GLY A 486 -46.78 -2.96 18.30
C GLY A 486 -46.46 -2.83 19.79
N ASP A 487 -47.02 -1.80 20.44
CA ASP A 487 -46.81 -1.53 21.87
C ASP A 487 -47.43 -2.60 22.80
N GLU A 488 -48.29 -3.48 22.27
CA GLU A 488 -48.88 -4.59 23.02
C GLU A 488 -47.97 -5.84 23.06
N SER A 489 -46.89 -5.87 22.28
CA SER A 489 -45.89 -6.95 22.29
C SER A 489 -45.20 -7.05 23.65
N GLU A 490 -44.95 -8.28 24.10
CA GLU A 490 -44.16 -8.53 25.31
C GLU A 490 -42.71 -8.06 25.18
N PHE A 491 -42.20 -8.01 23.95
CA PHE A 491 -40.85 -7.57 23.63
C PHE A 491 -40.75 -6.06 23.35
N ALA A 492 -41.87 -5.33 23.28
CA ALA A 492 -41.88 -3.91 22.94
C ALA A 492 -40.97 -3.07 23.86
N ALA A 493 -40.87 -3.44 25.14
CA ALA A 493 -40.03 -2.73 26.10
C ALA A 493 -38.51 -2.88 25.83
N ALA A 494 -38.10 -4.01 25.24
CA ALA A 494 -36.69 -4.32 24.95
C ALA A 494 -36.14 -3.53 23.77
N PHE A 495 -36.98 -3.14 22.82
CA PHE A 495 -36.57 -2.41 21.62
C PHE A 495 -36.82 -0.91 21.74
N GLN A 496 -35.92 -0.12 21.15
CA GLN A 496 -36.08 1.31 21.02
C GLN A 496 -37.06 1.62 19.88
N ALA A 497 -38.20 2.25 20.20
CA ALA A 497 -39.19 2.66 19.21
C ALA A 497 -38.83 3.96 18.48
N GLU A 498 -38.11 4.86 19.15
CA GLU A 498 -37.74 6.16 18.57
C GLU A 498 -36.53 6.02 17.64
N GLY A 499 -36.68 6.48 16.40
CA GLY A 499 -35.67 6.32 15.34
C GLY A 499 -35.79 5.03 14.52
N ASP A 500 -36.72 4.13 14.86
CA ASP A 500 -37.03 2.93 14.07
C ASP A 500 -37.99 3.30 12.92
N THR A 501 -37.44 3.61 11.75
CA THR A 501 -38.25 3.98 10.59
C THR A 501 -38.90 2.77 9.95
N PHE A 502 -38.34 1.57 10.14
CA PHE A 502 -38.89 0.33 9.62
C PHE A 502 -40.28 0.00 10.18
N ARG A 503 -40.51 0.15 11.49
CA ARG A 503 -41.86 0.00 12.08
C ARG A 503 -42.88 0.92 11.44
N THR A 504 -42.46 2.15 11.17
CA THR A 504 -43.32 3.16 10.54
C THR A 504 -43.63 2.77 9.11
N GLU A 505 -42.64 2.29 8.37
CA GLU A 505 -42.78 1.82 7.00
C GLU A 505 -43.67 0.59 6.90
N VAL A 506 -43.45 -0.44 7.73
CA VAL A 506 -44.27 -1.66 7.75
C VAL A 506 -45.74 -1.32 8.00
N LYS A 507 -46.00 -0.42 8.96
CA LYS A 507 -47.37 0.04 9.23
C LYS A 507 -47.96 0.81 8.03
N ARG A 508 -47.18 1.70 7.42
CA ARG A 508 -47.60 2.48 6.25
C ARG A 508 -47.97 1.56 5.09
N VAL A 509 -47.09 0.62 4.73
CA VAL A 509 -47.31 -0.36 3.66
C VAL A 509 -48.54 -1.20 3.95
N ARG A 510 -48.67 -1.74 5.17
CA ARG A 510 -49.85 -2.53 5.56
C ARG A 510 -51.16 -1.74 5.42
N ASP A 511 -51.19 -0.52 5.94
CA ASP A 511 -52.39 0.33 5.91
C ASP A 511 -52.74 0.73 4.46
N GLU A 512 -51.75 0.98 3.61
CA GLU A 512 -51.93 1.24 2.17
C GLU A 512 -52.43 0.01 1.41
N THR A 513 -51.85 -1.17 1.65
CA THR A 513 -52.29 -2.44 1.05
C THR A 513 -53.73 -2.74 1.45
N ALA A 514 -54.09 -2.60 2.74
CA ALA A 514 -55.45 -2.82 3.22
C ALA A 514 -56.46 -1.81 2.63
N ALA A 515 -56.05 -0.54 2.51
CA ALA A 515 -56.88 0.50 1.88
C ALA A 515 -57.10 0.23 0.39
N LYS A 516 -56.05 -0.18 -0.34
CA LYS A 516 -56.14 -0.55 -1.76
C LYS A 516 -57.04 -1.77 -1.95
N PHE A 517 -56.85 -2.81 -1.14
CA PHE A 517 -57.68 -4.01 -1.14
C PHE A 517 -59.18 -3.68 -0.97
N THR A 518 -59.50 -2.75 -0.07
CA THR A 518 -60.87 -2.28 0.16
C THR A 518 -61.39 -1.41 -1.01
N ALA A 519 -60.54 -0.54 -1.57
CA ALA A 519 -60.92 0.39 -2.63
C ALA A 519 -61.18 -0.31 -3.98
N ASP A 520 -60.43 -1.36 -4.27
CA ASP A 520 -60.53 -2.14 -5.52
C ASP A 520 -61.66 -3.18 -5.49
N ASP A 521 -62.46 -3.23 -4.41
CA ASP A 521 -63.56 -4.19 -4.17
C ASP A 521 -63.11 -5.64 -4.40
N VAL A 522 -61.90 -5.96 -3.93
CA VAL A 522 -61.29 -7.28 -4.10
C VAL A 522 -62.12 -8.31 -3.34
N ALA A 523 -62.62 -9.32 -4.05
CA ALA A 523 -63.36 -10.42 -3.44
C ALA A 523 -62.40 -11.29 -2.61
N GLY A 524 -62.35 -11.08 -1.29
CA GLY A 524 -61.54 -11.89 -0.38
C GLY A 524 -61.41 -11.29 1.02
N GLU A 525 -60.66 -12.00 1.86
CA GLU A 525 -60.14 -11.53 3.14
C GLU A 525 -58.62 -11.42 3.02
N ILE A 526 -58.06 -10.30 3.47
CA ILE A 526 -56.62 -10.07 3.54
C ILE A 526 -56.14 -10.23 4.99
N THR A 527 -55.09 -11.02 5.16
CA THR A 527 -54.43 -11.27 6.43
C THR A 527 -52.96 -10.91 6.32
N PHE A 528 -52.40 -10.35 7.39
CA PHE A 528 -51.01 -9.92 7.47
C PHE A 528 -50.33 -10.66 8.62
N GLY A 529 -49.10 -11.10 8.42
CA GLY A 529 -48.29 -11.69 9.48
C GLY A 529 -46.81 -11.40 9.31
N GLN A 530 -46.05 -11.75 10.35
CA GLN A 530 -44.63 -11.51 10.48
C GLN A 530 -43.99 -12.72 11.15
N ASP A 531 -42.89 -13.21 10.60
CA ASP A 531 -42.15 -14.35 11.14
C ASP A 531 -40.63 -14.07 11.04
N PRO A 532 -39.78 -14.70 11.88
CA PRO A 532 -38.35 -14.70 11.63
C PRO A 532 -38.05 -15.32 10.25
N ALA A 533 -37.07 -14.77 9.53
CA ALA A 533 -36.62 -15.39 8.29
C ALA A 533 -35.81 -16.66 8.57
N ASP A 534 -35.82 -17.59 7.60
CA ASP A 534 -34.99 -18.79 7.62
C ASP A 534 -33.55 -18.43 7.25
N SER A 535 -32.85 -17.80 8.19
CA SER A 535 -31.49 -17.29 8.02
C SER A 535 -30.77 -17.25 9.37
N GLU A 536 -29.52 -17.70 9.42
CA GLU A 536 -28.72 -17.70 10.65
C GLU A 536 -28.25 -16.28 11.03
N PRO A 537 -28.39 -15.85 12.30
CA PRO A 537 -27.94 -14.54 12.73
C PRO A 537 -26.41 -14.43 12.66
N ILE A 538 -25.91 -13.28 12.21
CA ILE A 538 -24.48 -12.94 12.29
C ILE A 538 -24.31 -11.85 13.34
N ALA A 539 -23.49 -12.11 14.35
CA ALA A 539 -23.28 -11.18 15.45
C ALA A 539 -21.79 -10.92 15.71
N LEU A 540 -21.37 -9.65 15.65
CA LEU A 540 -20.00 -9.24 16.00
C LEU A 540 -20.02 -8.35 17.24
N ALA A 541 -19.13 -8.63 18.19
CA ALA A 541 -19.05 -7.88 19.44
C ALA A 541 -18.63 -6.42 19.22
N THR A 542 -19.11 -5.53 20.09
CA THR A 542 -18.69 -4.13 20.15
C THR A 542 -17.68 -3.92 21.29
N LEU A 543 -17.04 -2.75 21.35
CA LEU A 543 -16.02 -2.48 22.38
C LEU A 543 -16.60 -2.43 23.81
N HIS A 544 -17.86 -2.01 23.95
CA HIS A 544 -18.54 -1.86 25.26
C HIS A 544 -19.45 -3.04 25.64
N ASN A 545 -19.06 -4.26 25.25
CA ASN A 545 -19.72 -5.54 25.60
C ASN A 545 -21.13 -5.77 25.00
N GLY A 546 -21.54 -5.02 23.98
CA GLY A 546 -22.72 -5.34 23.16
C GLY A 546 -22.34 -6.09 21.88
N ALA A 547 -23.28 -6.22 20.94
CA ALA A 547 -23.02 -6.77 19.61
C ALA A 547 -23.83 -6.05 18.53
N ILE A 548 -23.30 -5.98 17.31
CA ILE A 548 -24.10 -5.71 16.12
C ILE A 548 -24.58 -7.05 15.57
N VAL A 549 -25.89 -7.22 15.45
CA VAL A 549 -26.57 -8.46 15.08
C VAL A 549 -27.33 -8.24 13.77
N ALA A 550 -26.99 -8.99 12.73
CA ALA A 550 -27.71 -9.07 11.47
C ALA A 550 -28.68 -10.26 11.51
N VAL A 551 -29.96 -10.01 11.21
CA VAL A 551 -31.05 -11.01 11.19
C VAL A 551 -32.02 -10.72 10.05
N GLY A 552 -32.80 -11.71 9.64
CA GLY A 552 -33.90 -11.54 8.71
C GLY A 552 -35.27 -11.63 9.39
N VAL A 553 -36.21 -10.80 8.95
CA VAL A 553 -37.64 -10.91 9.29
C VAL A 553 -38.44 -10.98 8.00
N THR A 554 -39.42 -11.88 7.94
CA THR A 554 -40.35 -11.99 6.82
C THR A 554 -41.69 -11.40 7.20
N ARG A 555 -42.31 -10.74 6.22
CA ARG A 555 -43.67 -10.26 6.25
C ARG A 555 -44.45 -10.98 5.17
N PHE A 556 -45.61 -11.50 5.52
CA PHE A 556 -46.50 -12.09 4.53
C PHE A 556 -47.85 -11.38 4.47
N GLU A 557 -48.36 -11.28 3.25
CA GLU A 557 -49.70 -10.83 2.94
C GLU A 557 -50.45 -11.99 2.29
N LYS A 558 -51.50 -12.48 2.93
CA LYS A 558 -52.31 -13.59 2.44
C LYS A 558 -53.71 -13.13 2.09
N VAL A 559 -54.09 -13.30 0.84
CA VAL A 559 -55.44 -13.01 0.33
C VAL A 559 -56.17 -14.32 0.06
N THR A 560 -57.28 -14.53 0.76
CA THR A 560 -58.10 -15.76 0.70
C THR A 560 -59.51 -15.42 0.20
N ALA A 561 -60.14 -16.30 -0.57
CA ALA A 561 -61.53 -16.10 -1.00
C ALA A 561 -62.51 -16.11 0.19
N THR A 562 -63.54 -15.26 0.15
CA THR A 562 -64.58 -15.19 1.20
C THR A 562 -65.60 -16.35 1.13
N ASN A 563 -65.59 -17.14 0.06
CA ASN A 563 -66.46 -18.30 -0.13
C ASN A 563 -65.68 -19.47 -0.76
N GLU A 564 -66.05 -20.72 -0.44
CA GLU A 564 -65.37 -21.97 -0.91
C GLU A 564 -65.34 -22.16 -2.43
N LEU A 565 -66.10 -21.34 -3.18
CA LEU A 565 -66.15 -21.34 -4.66
C LEU A 565 -65.67 -20.01 -5.25
N GLY A 566 -65.09 -19.13 -4.45
CA GLY A 566 -64.58 -17.83 -4.86
C GLY A 566 -63.24 -17.95 -5.57
N VAL A 567 -63.00 -17.02 -6.50
CA VAL A 567 -61.71 -16.87 -7.17
C VAL A 567 -61.07 -15.59 -6.65
N VAL A 568 -59.85 -15.71 -6.12
CA VAL A 568 -59.03 -14.57 -5.72
C VAL A 568 -58.22 -14.11 -6.93
N ARG A 569 -58.11 -12.80 -7.11
CA ARG A 569 -57.24 -12.17 -8.11
C ARG A 569 -55.98 -11.63 -7.44
N ASN A 570 -54.86 -11.70 -8.14
CA ASN A 570 -53.60 -11.08 -7.69
C ASN A 570 -53.62 -9.54 -7.77
N ASN A 571 -54.72 -8.94 -8.27
CA ASN A 571 -54.93 -7.49 -8.45
C ASN A 571 -53.82 -6.77 -9.21
N GLY A 572 -53.20 -7.46 -10.17
CA GLY A 572 -52.13 -6.91 -10.99
C GLY A 572 -50.84 -6.64 -10.20
N ASP A 573 -50.60 -7.39 -9.13
CA ASP A 573 -49.29 -7.41 -8.47
C ASP A 573 -48.27 -8.14 -9.37
N PRO A 574 -47.31 -7.41 -9.98
CA PRO A 574 -46.32 -8.00 -10.88
C PRO A 574 -45.43 -9.03 -10.18
N ALA A 575 -45.22 -8.91 -8.86
CA ALA A 575 -44.41 -9.85 -8.12
C ALA A 575 -45.14 -11.20 -8.00
N LEU A 576 -46.40 -11.21 -7.55
CA LEU A 576 -47.19 -12.44 -7.48
C LEU A 576 -47.38 -13.08 -8.86
N GLU A 577 -47.63 -12.29 -9.90
CA GLU A 577 -47.75 -12.82 -11.27
C GLU A 577 -46.45 -13.47 -11.75
N ALA A 578 -45.30 -12.82 -11.54
CA ALA A 578 -44.01 -13.37 -11.94
C ALA A 578 -43.63 -14.66 -11.19
N LEU A 579 -44.06 -14.78 -9.93
CA LEU A 579 -43.70 -15.87 -9.03
C LEU A 579 -44.62 -17.09 -9.14
N THR A 580 -45.93 -16.85 -9.29
CA THR A 580 -46.93 -17.91 -9.36
C THR A 580 -47.30 -18.29 -10.79
N GLY A 581 -47.10 -17.40 -11.77
CA GLY A 581 -47.53 -17.58 -13.15
C GLY A 581 -49.05 -17.44 -13.36
N GLU A 582 -49.81 -17.17 -12.30
CA GLU A 582 -51.27 -17.11 -12.33
C GLU A 582 -51.76 -15.72 -11.89
N THR A 583 -52.84 -15.27 -12.50
CA THR A 583 -53.50 -14.00 -12.14
C THR A 583 -54.74 -14.22 -11.28
N GLU A 584 -55.25 -15.45 -11.27
CA GLU A 584 -56.45 -15.85 -10.56
C GLU A 584 -56.27 -17.25 -9.95
N THR A 585 -56.80 -17.49 -8.75
CA THR A 585 -56.76 -18.82 -8.11
C THR A 585 -58.02 -19.09 -7.30
N ALA A 586 -58.40 -20.37 -7.18
CA ALA A 586 -59.43 -20.81 -6.25
C ALA A 586 -58.89 -20.99 -4.81
N GLY A 587 -57.56 -20.93 -4.64
CA GLY A 587 -56.88 -20.97 -3.35
C GLY A 587 -56.63 -19.58 -2.76
N SER A 588 -55.51 -19.44 -2.04
CA SER A 588 -55.06 -18.16 -1.48
C SER A 588 -53.75 -17.71 -2.11
N PHE A 589 -53.61 -16.43 -2.44
CA PHE A 589 -52.31 -15.86 -2.79
C PHE A 589 -51.58 -15.46 -1.51
N VAL A 590 -50.31 -15.85 -1.39
CA VAL A 590 -49.42 -15.43 -0.31
C VAL A 590 -48.21 -14.74 -0.93
N ARG A 591 -48.01 -13.47 -0.60
CA ARG A 591 -46.81 -12.71 -0.95
C ARG A 591 -45.93 -12.60 0.28
N THR A 592 -44.63 -12.88 0.13
CA THR A 592 -43.66 -12.77 1.20
C THR A 592 -42.58 -11.76 0.85
N ASP A 593 -42.44 -10.73 1.68
CA ASP A 593 -41.37 -9.75 1.64
C ASP A 593 -40.40 -10.05 2.80
N THR A 594 -39.10 -10.15 2.51
CA THR A 594 -38.06 -10.36 3.53
C THR A 594 -37.24 -9.10 3.73
N SER A 595 -36.92 -8.82 4.98
CA SER A 595 -36.14 -7.68 5.42
C SER A 595 -34.92 -8.13 6.21
N PRO A 596 -33.70 -7.96 5.68
CA PRO A 596 -32.48 -8.03 6.48
C PRO A 596 -32.41 -6.76 7.36
N LEU A 597 -32.14 -6.98 8.64
CA LEU A 597 -32.13 -5.98 9.70
C LEU A 597 -30.81 -6.06 10.46
N PHE A 598 -30.26 -4.90 10.79
CA PHE A 598 -29.07 -4.78 11.63
C PHE A 598 -29.47 -4.11 12.95
N PHE A 599 -29.22 -4.78 14.07
CA PHE A 599 -29.49 -4.26 15.40
C PHE A 599 -28.20 -4.09 16.19
N TYR A 600 -28.15 -3.06 17.03
CA TYR A 600 -27.26 -3.07 18.19
C TYR A 600 -28.01 -3.72 19.36
N VAL A 601 -27.45 -4.82 19.87
CA VAL A 601 -27.95 -5.54 21.04
C VAL A 601 -27.00 -5.29 22.21
N PRO A 602 -27.42 -4.59 23.28
CA PRO A 602 -26.56 -4.31 24.42
C PRO A 602 -26.19 -5.57 25.23
N ALA A 603 -25.13 -5.43 26.04
CA ALA A 603 -24.73 -6.42 27.04
C ALA A 603 -25.85 -6.72 28.04
N GLN A 604 -25.90 -7.95 28.54
CA GLN A 604 -26.79 -8.32 29.65
C GLN A 604 -26.54 -7.40 30.86
N GLY A 605 -27.61 -6.83 31.40
CA GLY A 605 -27.55 -5.90 32.54
C GLY A 605 -27.30 -4.43 32.18
N SER A 606 -27.16 -4.08 30.88
CA SER A 606 -27.25 -2.69 30.43
C SER A 606 -28.68 -2.15 30.60
N ASP A 607 -28.82 -0.84 30.81
CA ASP A 607 -30.11 -0.14 30.80
C ASP A 607 -30.51 0.34 29.39
N GLU A 608 -29.62 0.20 28.40
CA GLU A 608 -29.89 0.53 27.00
C GLU A 608 -30.91 -0.44 26.39
N LYS A 609 -31.59 0.00 25.33
CA LYS A 609 -32.51 -0.85 24.56
C LYS A 609 -31.83 -1.38 23.31
N ILE A 610 -32.40 -2.44 22.73
CA ILE A 610 -32.02 -2.91 21.39
C ILE A 610 -32.41 -1.85 20.37
N ARG A 611 -31.45 -1.43 19.52
CA ARG A 611 -31.65 -0.33 18.55
C ARG A 611 -31.49 -0.83 17.14
N LEU A 612 -32.41 -0.45 16.25
CA LEU A 612 -32.27 -0.69 14.82
C LEU A 612 -31.19 0.26 14.26
N LEU A 613 -30.24 -0.30 13.51
CA LEU A 613 -29.17 0.44 12.84
C LEU A 613 -29.46 0.61 11.36
N GLY A 614 -30.05 -0.39 10.71
CA GLY A 614 -30.35 -0.35 9.30
C GLY A 614 -31.28 -1.48 8.88
N TRP A 615 -31.99 -1.26 7.78
CA TRP A 615 -32.89 -2.25 7.20
C TRP A 615 -32.93 -2.14 5.67
N SER A 616 -33.35 -3.22 5.02
CA SER A 616 -33.87 -3.17 3.66
C SER A 616 -35.08 -4.09 3.54
N SER A 617 -35.77 -4.08 2.41
CA SER A 617 -36.94 -4.94 2.18
C SER A 617 -37.04 -5.28 0.70
N ALA A 618 -37.35 -6.53 0.39
CA ALA A 618 -37.67 -6.96 -0.96
C ALA A 618 -38.60 -8.15 -0.95
N VAL A 619 -39.34 -8.35 -2.05
CA VAL A 619 -40.10 -9.59 -2.26
C VAL A 619 -39.12 -10.74 -2.42
N THR A 620 -39.35 -11.84 -1.70
CA THR A 620 -38.55 -13.06 -1.78
C THR A 620 -39.37 -14.28 -2.14
N ASP A 621 -40.69 -14.26 -1.93
CA ASP A 621 -41.55 -15.38 -2.32
C ASP A 621 -42.97 -14.95 -2.67
N GLY A 622 -43.67 -15.82 -3.40
CA GLY A 622 -45.01 -15.63 -3.88
C GLY A 622 -45.60 -16.99 -4.27
N VAL A 623 -46.56 -17.48 -3.48
CA VAL A 623 -47.12 -18.83 -3.64
C VAL A 623 -48.65 -18.81 -3.67
N ILE A 624 -49.20 -19.89 -4.22
CA ILE A 624 -50.63 -20.21 -4.15
C ILE A 624 -50.80 -21.35 -3.16
N GLU A 625 -51.51 -21.09 -2.07
CA GLU A 625 -51.93 -22.14 -1.15
C GLU A 625 -53.27 -22.73 -1.63
N GLU A 626 -53.33 -24.06 -1.73
CA GLU A 626 -54.56 -24.76 -2.09
C GLU A 626 -55.68 -24.50 -1.06
N PRO A 627 -56.95 -24.46 -1.49
CA PRO A 627 -58.07 -24.31 -0.58
C PRO A 627 -58.10 -25.47 0.42
N GLN A 628 -58.17 -25.15 1.72
CA GLN A 628 -58.31 -26.14 2.80
C GLN A 628 -59.71 -26.74 2.90
#